data_AF-A0A7Z1QE36-F1
#
_entry.id   AF-A0A7Z1QE36-F1
#
_cell.length_a   1.000
_cell.length_b   1.000
_cell.length_c   1.000
_cell.angle_alpha   90.00
_cell.angle_beta   90.00
_cell.angle_gamma   90.00
#
_symmetry.space_group_name_H-M   'P 1'
#
loop_
_entity.id
_entity.type
_entity.pdbx_description
1 polymer ?
#
loop_
_entity_poly.entity_id
_entity_poly.type
_entity_poly.pdbx_seq_one_letter_code
_entity_poly.pdbx_strand_id
1 'polypeptide(L)' 'MTKNHINSKTVYKGIRFPHEMIENVEASIAREKEENSGANFSAWVLDACSRKLKEEKSKKRE' A
#
# COMPACT_ATOMS: atom_id res chain seq x y z
N MET A 1 16.26 18.40 -11.98
CA MET A 1 14.87 18.85 -11.78
C MET A 1 14.13 17.86 -10.88
N THR A 2 13.84 18.21 -9.62
CA THR A 2 13.06 17.35 -8.70
C THR A 2 11.57 17.66 -8.82
N LYS A 3 10.82 16.74 -9.44
CA LYS A 3 9.38 16.85 -9.60
C LYS A 3 8.72 16.72 -8.22
N ASN A 4 8.21 17.84 -7.74
CA ASN A 4 7.59 18.00 -6.43
C ASN A 4 6.38 17.05 -6.31
N HIS A 5 6.58 15.87 -5.73
CA HIS A 5 5.56 14.81 -5.57
C HIS A 5 4.59 15.14 -4.42
N ILE A 6 4.16 16.40 -4.35
CA ILE A 6 3.27 16.95 -3.33
C ILE A 6 1.93 17.22 -4.02
N ASN A 7 1.05 16.23 -4.03
CA ASN A 7 -0.38 16.50 -4.16
C ASN A 7 -0.86 16.95 -2.78
N SER A 8 -1.61 18.05 -2.66
CA SER A 8 -2.01 18.64 -1.36
C SER A 8 -2.78 17.70 -0.42
N LYS A 9 -3.15 16.49 -0.89
CA LYS A 9 -3.84 15.44 -0.12
C LYS A 9 -2.95 14.25 0.26
N THR A 10 -1.69 14.19 -0.19
CA THR A 10 -0.80 13.04 0.04
C THR A 10 0.57 13.47 0.53
N VAL A 11 1.11 12.75 1.51
CA VAL A 11 2.47 12.95 2.03
C VAL A 11 3.32 11.76 1.62
N TYR A 12 4.47 12.01 1.00
CA TYR A 12 5.45 10.96 0.71
C TYR A 12 6.18 10.57 1.99
N LYS A 13 6.19 9.27 2.32
CA LYS A 13 6.98 8.71 3.42
C LYS A 13 7.89 7.62 2.86
N GLY A 14 9.18 7.92 2.75
CA GLY A 14 10.18 6.92 2.37
C GLY A 14 10.39 5.92 3.50
N ILE A 15 10.09 4.64 3.25
CA ILE A 15 10.33 3.53 4.18
C ILE A 15 11.12 2.42 3.47
N ARG A 16 11.79 1.57 4.25
CA ARG A 16 12.49 0.39 3.74
C ARG A 16 11.64 -0.85 4.03
N PHE A 17 11.56 -1.75 3.06
CA PHE A 17 10.94 -3.04 3.19
C PHE A 17 12.01 -4.14 3.10
N PRO A 18 11.86 -5.26 3.82
CA PRO A 18 12.65 -6.46 3.57
C PRO A 18 12.45 -6.95 2.13
N HIS A 19 13.51 -7.52 1.52
CA HIS A 19 13.46 -8.04 0.16
C HIS A 19 12.39 -9.13 0.00
N GLU A 20 12.39 -10.12 0.88
CA GLU A 20 11.38 -11.19 0.88
C GLU A 20 9.94 -10.66 0.98
N MET A 21 9.74 -9.56 1.70
CA MET A 21 8.41 -8.96 1.82
C MET A 21 7.95 -8.35 0.49
N ILE A 22 8.83 -7.65 -0.22
CA ILE A 22 8.52 -7.08 -1.53
C ILE A 22 8.23 -8.19 -2.54
N GLU A 23 9.03 -9.25 -2.56
CA GLU A 23 8.82 -10.39 -3.47
C GLU A 23 7.45 -11.04 -3.26
N ASN A 24 7.06 -11.26 -2.01
CA ASN A 24 5.73 -11.81 -1.67
C ASN A 24 4.58 -10.88 -2.08
N VAL A 25 4.77 -9.56 -1.93
CA VAL A 25 3.78 -8.56 -2.34
C VAL A 25 3.66 -8.50 -3.85
N GLU A 26 4.77 -8.48 -4.58
CA GLU A 26 4.77 -8.49 -6.05
C GLU A 26 4.14 -9.76 -6.61
N ALA A 27 4.40 -10.92 -6.02
CA ALA A 27 3.74 -12.18 -6.38
C ALA A 27 2.22 -12.12 -6.12
N SER A 28 1.78 -11.49 -5.04
CA SER A 28 0.35 -11.28 -4.76
C SER A 28 -0.30 -10.36 -5.79
N ILE A 29 0.35 -9.23 -6.09
CA ILE A 29 -0.12 -8.26 -7.09
C ILE A 29 -0.16 -8.88 -8.49
N ALA A 30 0.83 -9.71 -8.85
CA ALA A 30 0.87 -10.38 -10.15
C ALA A 30 -0.37 -11.26 -10.38
N ARG A 31 -0.85 -11.93 -9.33
CA ARG A 31 -2.09 -12.73 -9.35
C ARG A 31 -3.33 -11.84 -9.42
N GLU A 32 -3.36 -10.75 -8.64
CA GLU A 32 -4.48 -9.79 -8.67
C GLU A 32 -4.58 -9.04 -10.01
N LYS A 33 -3.45 -8.83 -10.69
CA LYS A 33 -3.39 -8.16 -12.00
C LYS A 33 -4.13 -8.92 -13.09
N GLU A 34 -4.29 -10.24 -12.97
CA GLU A 34 -5.05 -11.04 -13.92
C GLU A 34 -6.54 -10.67 -13.90
N GLU A 35 -7.06 -10.24 -12.75
CA GLU A 35 -8.45 -9.83 -12.55
C GLU A 35 -8.63 -8.30 -12.57
N ASN A 36 -7.62 -7.57 -12.07
CA ASN A 36 -7.63 -6.13 -11.91
C ASN A 36 -6.37 -5.51 -12.53
N SER A 37 -6.47 -5.04 -13.76
CA SER A 37 -5.38 -4.35 -14.47
C SER A 37 -4.85 -3.10 -13.75
N GLY A 38 -5.58 -2.58 -12.76
CA GLY A 38 -5.16 -1.47 -11.90
C GLY A 38 -4.33 -1.88 -10.67
N ALA A 39 -4.18 -3.18 -10.37
CA ALA A 39 -3.45 -3.66 -9.21
C ALA A 39 -1.95 -3.28 -9.32
N ASN A 40 -1.44 -2.60 -8.30
CA ASN A 40 -0.06 -2.12 -8.22
C ASN A 40 0.40 -2.02 -6.77
N PHE A 41 1.71 -1.87 -6.56
CA PHE A 41 2.31 -1.84 -5.21
C PHE A 41 1.71 -0.76 -4.31
N SER A 42 1.52 0.45 -4.84
CA SER A 42 0.93 1.54 -4.07
C SER A 42 -0.51 1.22 -3.64
N ALA A 43 -1.33 0.67 -4.54
CA ALA A 43 -2.70 0.26 -4.21
C ALA A 43 -2.72 -0.85 -3.15
N TRP A 44 -1.84 -1.85 -3.28
CA TRP A 44 -1.72 -2.95 -2.33
C TRP A 44 -1.32 -2.46 -0.93
N VAL A 45 -0.31 -1.58 -0.85
CA VAL A 45 0.14 -0.99 0.42
C VAL A 45 -0.96 -0.12 1.05
N LEU A 46 -1.71 0.65 0.26
CA LEU A 46 -2.81 1.46 0.75
C LEU A 46 -3.97 0.61 1.30
N ASP A 47 -4.30 -0.50 0.65
CA ASP A 47 -5.31 -1.45 1.14
C ASP A 47 -4.86 -2.08 2.47
N ALA A 48 -3.63 -2.60 2.53
CA ALA A 48 -3.06 -3.19 3.73
C ALA A 48 -3.07 -2.20 4.91
N CYS A 49 -2.70 -0.93 4.66
CA CYS A 49 -2.79 0.13 5.67
C CYS A 49 -4.23 0.40 6.10
N SER A 50 -5.16 0.47 5.16
CA SER A 50 -6.57 0.75 5.41
C SER A 50 -7.23 -0.34 6.25
N ARG A 51 -6.92 -1.61 5.97
CA ARG A 51 -7.39 -2.78 6.73
C ARG A 51 -6.92 -2.72 8.18
N LYS A 52 -5.62 -2.51 8.40
CA LYS A 52 -5.05 -2.36 9.75
C LYS A 52 -5.68 -1.19 10.52
N LEU A 53 -5.85 -0.04 9.87
CA LEU A 53 -6.50 1.12 10.48
C LEU A 53 -7.97 0.86 10.84
N LYS A 54 -8.70 0.08 10.04
CA LYS A 54 -10.08 -0.30 10.32
C LYS A 54 -10.17 -1.19 11.56
N GLU A 55 -9.28 -2.17 11.69
CA GLU A 55 -9.21 -3.05 12.86
C GLU A 55 -8.90 -2.28 14.14
N GLU A 56 -7.92 -1.37 14.11
CA GLU A 56 -7.56 -0.53 15.26
C GLU A 56 -8.70 0.40 15.68
N LYS A 57 -9.48 0.92 14.73
CA LYS A 57 -10.67 1.74 15.03
C LYS A 57 -11.80 0.93 15.66
N SER A 58 -11.94 -0.35 15.32
CA SER A 58 -12.95 -1.23 15.91
C SER A 58 -12.58 -1.59 17.36
N LYS A 59 -11.31 -1.91 17.64
CA LYS A 59 -10.81 -2.20 19.00
C LYS A 59 -10.93 -1.03 19.98
N LYS A 60 -11.00 0.21 19.46
CA LYS A 60 -11.09 1.43 20.27
C LYS A 60 -12.53 1.84 20.60
N ARG A 61 -13.53 1.09 20.13
CA ARG A 61 -14.96 1.30 20.44
C ARG A 61 -15.49 0.31 21.47
N GLU A 62 -14.62 -0.48 22.09
CA GLU A 62 -14.93 -1.35 23.23
C GLU A 62 -14.41 -0.75 24.53
#